data_AF-A0A7G1N7C5-F1
#
_entry.id   AF-A0A7G1N7C5-F1
#
_cell.length_a   1.000
_cell.length_b   1.000
_cell.length_c   1.000
_cell.angle_alpha   90.00
_cell.angle_beta   90.00
_cell.angle_gamma   90.00
#
_symmetry.space_group_name_H-M   'P 1'
#
loop_
_entity.id
_entity.type
_entity.pdbx_description
1 polymer ?
#
loop_
_entity_poly.entity_id
_entity_poly.type
_entity_poly.pdbx_seq_one_letter_code
_entity_poly.pdbx_strand_id
1 'polypeptide(L)'
;MVQNQGLDWLLDDLTERVREVRHALVLSNDGLVTGASTGLRREDAEHLAAVSSGLHSLAKGSGRHFGAGSVRQTMIEFDDAVLFVTAAGTGSCLCVLSGAEADIGQIAYEMTLLVNRVGEHLDVDARQPEPKPITDL
;
A
#
# COMPACT_ATOMS: atom_id res chain seq x y z
N MET A 1 -1.53 -6.95 19.53
CA MET A 1 -1.06 -6.36 18.25
C MET A 1 -1.36 -7.38 17.18
N VAL A 2 -2.36 -7.12 16.34
CA VAL A 2 -2.76 -8.08 15.29
C VAL A 2 -1.72 -7.97 14.18
N GLN A 3 -0.84 -8.97 14.07
CA GLN A 3 0.00 -9.14 12.90
C GLN A 3 -0.91 -9.56 11.75
N ASN A 4 -1.07 -8.67 10.78
CA ASN A 4 -1.80 -8.92 9.56
C ASN A 4 -0.94 -9.78 8.61
N GLN A 5 -0.65 -11.02 9.01
CA GLN A 5 0.13 -11.99 8.24
C GLN A 5 -0.48 -12.28 6.84
N GLY A 6 -1.70 -11.81 6.56
CA GLY A 6 -2.42 -12.03 5.32
C GLY A 6 -1.95 -11.18 4.13
N LEU A 7 -1.23 -10.07 4.34
CA LEU A 7 -0.79 -9.20 3.22
C LEU A 7 0.69 -9.31 2.87
N ASP A 8 1.53 -9.74 3.82
CA ASP A 8 2.99 -9.77 3.63
C ASP A 8 3.38 -10.68 2.44
N TRP A 9 2.73 -11.84 2.29
CA TRP A 9 2.98 -12.75 1.18
C TRP A 9 2.63 -12.15 -0.19
N LEU A 10 1.58 -11.31 -0.28
CA LEU A 10 1.21 -10.63 -1.53
C LEU A 10 2.26 -9.58 -1.93
N LEU A 11 2.90 -8.96 -0.94
CA LEU A 11 3.94 -7.98 -1.14
C LEU A 11 5.25 -8.66 -1.54
N ASP A 12 5.58 -9.79 -0.92
CA ASP A 12 6.71 -10.62 -1.32
C ASP A 12 6.55 -11.11 -2.77
N ASP A 13 5.37 -11.61 -3.14
CA ASP A 13 4.99 -11.99 -4.50
C ASP A 13 5.31 -10.88 -5.53
N LEU A 14 5.04 -9.62 -5.18
CA LEU A 14 5.34 -8.47 -6.05
C LEU A 14 6.86 -8.31 -6.23
N THR A 15 7.62 -8.37 -5.13
CA THR A 15 9.09 -8.24 -5.18
C THR A 15 9.76 -9.38 -5.94
N GLU A 16 9.16 -10.57 -5.94
CA GLU A 16 9.64 -11.73 -6.71
C GLU A 16 9.32 -11.61 -8.21
N ARG A 17 8.14 -11.09 -8.56
CA ARG A 17 7.69 -10.92 -9.95
C ARG A 17 8.39 -9.78 -10.68
N VAL A 18 8.73 -8.71 -9.96
CA VAL A 18 9.38 -7.52 -10.51
C VAL A 18 10.69 -7.30 -9.79
N ARG A 19 11.78 -7.78 -10.39
CA ARG A 19 13.11 -7.80 -9.78
C ARG A 19 13.61 -6.42 -9.35
N GLU A 20 13.16 -5.39 -10.05
CA GLU A 20 13.55 -4.01 -9.81
C GLU A 20 12.82 -3.38 -8.61
N VAL A 21 11.74 -4.01 -8.13
CA VAL A 21 11.08 -3.64 -6.87
C VAL A 21 11.97 -4.07 -5.71
N ARG A 22 12.40 -3.08 -4.91
CA ARG A 22 13.23 -3.30 -3.72
C ARG A 22 12.36 -3.57 -2.50
N HIS A 23 11.30 -2.79 -2.34
CA HIS A 23 10.42 -2.85 -1.18
C HIS A 23 8.98 -2.54 -1.57
N ALA A 24 8.04 -3.22 -0.90
CA ALA A 24 6.62 -2.91 -0.98
C ALA A 24 6.00 -2.91 0.42
N LEU A 25 5.06 -2.00 0.66
CA LEU A 25 4.27 -2.00 1.88
C LEU A 25 2.84 -1.52 1.63
N VAL A 26 1.91 -2.06 2.41
CA VAL A 26 0.57 -1.50 2.57
C VAL A 26 0.54 -0.72 3.89
N LEU A 27 -0.09 0.45 3.85
CA LEU A 27 -0.28 1.31 5.00
C LEU A 27 -1.70 1.84 5.05
N SER A 28 -2.15 2.22 6.23
CA SER A 28 -3.37 3.01 6.41
C SER A 28 -3.11 4.49 6.14
N ASN A 29 -4.18 5.26 5.90
CA ASN A 29 -4.10 6.70 5.61
C ASN A 29 -3.52 7.55 6.76
N ASP A 30 -3.49 7.03 7.99
CA ASP A 30 -2.84 7.66 9.15
C ASP A 30 -1.34 7.31 9.27
N GLY A 31 -0.80 6.49 8.35
CA GLY A 31 0.63 6.18 8.26
C GLY A 31 1.06 4.95 9.06
N LEU A 32 0.14 4.09 9.50
CA LEU A 32 0.49 2.82 10.14
C LEU A 32 0.73 1.72 9.10
N VAL A 33 1.78 0.94 9.29
CA VAL A 33 2.10 -0.21 8.44
C VAL A 33 1.08 -1.33 8.69
N THR A 34 0.42 -1.79 7.63
CA THR A 34 -0.54 -2.90 7.68
C THR A 34 -0.04 -4.16 6.98
N GLY A 35 1.04 -4.06 6.21
CA GLY A 35 1.81 -5.18 5.66
C GLY A 35 3.10 -4.68 5.00
N ALA A 36 4.15 -5.50 5.00
CA ALA A 36 5.43 -5.14 4.39
C ALA A 36 6.12 -6.36 3.76
N SER A 37 6.80 -6.15 2.64
CA SER A 37 7.68 -7.18 2.05
C SER A 37 8.82 -7.53 3.02
N THR A 38 9.18 -8.81 3.09
CA THR A 38 10.20 -9.38 3.99
C THR A 38 11.55 -8.67 3.94
N GLY A 39 11.94 -8.12 2.78
CA GLY A 39 13.19 -7.38 2.60
C GLY A 39 13.21 -5.98 3.24
N LEU A 40 12.08 -5.46 3.71
CA LEU A 40 11.96 -4.13 4.30
C LEU A 40 12.03 -4.21 5.82
N ARG A 41 13.06 -3.61 6.42
CA ARG A 41 13.22 -3.58 7.87
C ARG A 41 12.09 -2.75 8.48
N ARG A 42 11.65 -3.12 9.68
CA ARG A 42 10.52 -2.49 10.36
C ARG A 42 10.65 -0.97 10.49
N GLU A 43 11.82 -0.49 10.90
CA GLU A 43 12.10 0.95 11.04
C GLU A 43 11.97 1.71 9.70
N ASP A 44 12.44 1.09 8.62
CA ASP A 44 12.35 1.65 7.28
C ASP A 44 10.89 1.61 6.78
N ALA A 45 10.13 0.56 7.11
CA ALA A 45 8.70 0.46 6.80
C ALA A 45 7.88 1.55 7.49
N GLU A 46 8.13 1.77 8.79
CA GLU A 46 7.46 2.83 9.56
C GLU A 46 7.78 4.21 8.99
N HIS A 47 9.03 4.44 8.59
CA HIS A 47 9.44 5.69 7.93
C HIS A 47 8.77 5.87 6.56
N LEU A 48 8.82 4.85 5.69
CA LEU A 48 8.19 4.90 4.36
C LEU A 48 6.67 5.07 4.46
N ALA A 49 6.01 4.49 5.47
CA ALA A 49 4.59 4.67 5.70
C ALA A 49 4.25 6.12 6.05
N ALA A 50 5.00 6.74 6.96
CA ALA A 50 4.82 8.14 7.32
C ALA A 50 5.03 9.09 6.12
N VAL A 51 6.06 8.84 5.31
CA VAL A 51 6.31 9.60 4.08
C VAL A 51 5.16 9.42 3.09
N SER A 52 4.74 8.19 2.84
CA SER A 52 3.71 7.85 1.85
C SER A 52 2.34 8.44 2.21
N SER A 53 1.95 8.38 3.48
CA SER A 53 0.67 8.96 3.94
C SER A 53 0.66 10.49 3.81
N GLY A 54 1.79 11.15 4.10
CA GLY A 54 1.99 12.59 3.89
C GLY A 54 1.86 12.98 2.42
N LEU A 55 2.57 12.27 1.53
CA LEU A 55 2.51 12.49 0.08
C LEU A 55 1.09 12.33 -0.48
N HIS A 56 0.41 11.25 -0.08
CA HIS A 56 -0.94 10.98 -0.53
C HIS A 56 -1.93 12.04 -0.04
N SER A 57 -1.76 12.53 1.20
CA SER A 57 -2.58 13.60 1.78
C SER A 57 -2.40 14.93 1.06
N LEU A 58 -1.15 15.31 0.76
CA LEU A 58 -0.83 16.51 -0.02
C LEU A 58 -1.43 16.43 -1.42
N ALA A 59 -1.24 15.30 -2.12
CA ALA A 59 -1.81 15.08 -3.44
C ALA A 59 -3.35 15.16 -3.43
N LYS A 60 -4.02 14.56 -2.43
CA LYS A 60 -5.47 14.66 -2.23
C LYS A 60 -5.91 16.11 -2.00
N GLY A 61 -5.15 16.87 -1.21
CA GLY A 61 -5.38 18.30 -0.98
C GLY A 61 -5.34 19.10 -2.27
N SER A 62 -4.28 18.92 -3.07
CA SER A 62 -4.12 19.58 -4.36
C SER A 62 -5.23 19.20 -5.34
N GLY A 63 -5.59 17.91 -5.44
CA GLY A 63 -6.67 17.44 -6.30
C GLY A 63 -8.01 18.10 -5.97
N ARG A 64 -8.34 18.24 -4.68
CA ARG A 64 -9.54 18.99 -4.25
C ARG A 64 -9.45 20.48 -4.56
N HIS A 65 -8.30 21.10 -4.24
CA HIS A 65 -8.11 22.54 -4.40
C HIS A 65 -8.24 22.99 -5.86
N PHE A 66 -7.68 22.22 -6.78
CA PHE A 66 -7.70 22.52 -8.21
C PHE A 66 -8.86 21.85 -8.96
N GLY A 67 -9.77 21.13 -8.28
CA GLY A 67 -10.88 20.43 -8.92
C GLY A 67 -10.45 19.30 -9.88
N ALA A 68 -9.27 18.71 -9.66
CA ALA A 68 -8.66 17.69 -10.53
C ALA A 68 -9.11 16.24 -10.19
N GLY A 69 -10.06 16.06 -9.28
CA GLY A 69 -10.59 14.76 -8.91
C GLY A 69 -9.73 13.98 -7.92
N SER A 70 -9.83 12.66 -7.94
CA SER A 70 -9.12 11.76 -7.02
C SER A 70 -7.68 11.49 -7.49
N VAL A 71 -6.79 11.29 -6.50
CA VAL A 71 -5.40 10.90 -6.77
C VAL A 71 -5.39 9.48 -7.32
N ARG A 72 -4.86 9.31 -8.53
CA ARG A 72 -4.64 7.99 -9.12
C ARG A 72 -3.36 7.35 -8.63
N GLN A 73 -2.28 8.13 -8.59
CA GLN A 73 -0.95 7.68 -8.18
C GLN A 73 -0.07 8.91 -7.91
N THR A 74 0.84 8.79 -6.96
CA THR A 74 1.99 9.68 -6.76
C THR A 74 3.25 8.93 -7.17
N MET A 75 4.15 9.62 -7.85
CA MET A 75 5.43 9.07 -8.32
C MET A 75 6.54 10.07 -8.03
N ILE A 76 7.61 9.60 -7.41
CA ILE A 76 8.79 10.41 -7.09
C ILE A 76 10.01 9.70 -7.63
N GLU A 77 10.72 10.37 -8.53
CA GLU A 77 11.99 9.93 -9.08
C GLU A 77 13.13 10.48 -8.22
N PHE A 78 14.02 9.58 -7.81
CA PHE A 78 15.31 9.86 -7.21
C PHE A 78 16.39 9.45 -8.20
N ASP A 79 17.63 9.88 -7.96
CA ASP A 79 18.76 9.53 -8.83
C ASP A 79 18.89 8.00 -9.05
N ASP A 80 18.64 7.19 -8.01
CA ASP A 80 18.84 5.74 -8.04
C ASP A 80 17.57 4.91 -7.75
N ALA A 81 16.40 5.56 -7.65
CA ALA A 81 15.17 4.91 -7.24
C ALA A 81 13.91 5.61 -7.73
N VAL A 82 12.80 4.89 -7.74
CA VAL A 82 11.48 5.47 -7.95
C VAL A 82 10.51 4.97 -6.87
N LEU A 83 9.82 5.91 -6.23
CA LEU A 83 8.79 5.65 -5.23
C LEU A 83 7.41 5.87 -5.84
N PHE A 84 6.56 4.87 -5.71
CA PHE A 84 5.18 4.90 -6.13
C PHE A 84 4.27 4.82 -4.90
N VAL A 85 3.24 5.66 -4.86
CA VAL A 85 2.19 5.61 -3.84
C VAL A 85 0.83 5.65 -4.52
N THR A 86 0.00 4.63 -4.31
CA THR A 86 -1.34 4.53 -4.87
C THR A 86 -2.36 4.12 -3.82
N ALA A 87 -3.64 4.44 -4.06
CA ALA A 87 -4.72 3.99 -3.18
C ALA A 87 -4.88 2.47 -3.27
N ALA A 88 -5.01 1.80 -2.13
CA ALA A 88 -5.17 0.35 -2.01
C ALA A 88 -6.49 0.02 -1.29
N GLY A 89 -7.61 0.51 -1.85
CA GLY A 89 -8.92 0.42 -1.23
C GLY A 89 -9.24 1.58 -0.27
N THR A 90 -10.37 1.48 0.43
CA THR A 90 -10.83 2.54 1.34
C THR A 90 -9.98 2.55 2.59
N GLY A 91 -9.27 3.65 2.84
CA GLY A 91 -8.50 3.83 4.07
C GLY A 91 -7.04 3.41 3.98
N SER A 92 -6.59 2.84 2.85
CA SER A 92 -5.25 2.27 2.70
C SER A 92 -4.53 2.75 1.43
N CYS A 93 -3.21 2.68 1.46
CA CYS A 93 -2.32 2.95 0.33
C CYS A 93 -1.32 1.80 0.15
N LEU A 94 -0.94 1.55 -1.10
CA LEU A 94 0.20 0.72 -1.47
C LEU A 94 1.37 1.65 -1.81
N CYS A 95 2.53 1.38 -1.20
CA CYS A 95 3.78 2.04 -1.48
C CYS A 95 4.78 1.03 -2.04
N VAL A 96 5.45 1.38 -3.13
CA VAL A 96 6.47 0.55 -3.79
C VAL A 96 7.71 1.39 -4.05
N LEU A 97 8.87 0.91 -3.61
CA LEU A 97 10.17 1.48 -3.92
C LEU A 97 10.90 0.56 -4.89
N SER A 98 11.35 1.11 -6.01
CA SER A 98 12.08 0.40 -7.06
C SER A 98 13.43 1.06 -7.35
N GLY A 99 14.29 0.38 -8.12
CA GLY A 99 15.47 1.01 -8.71
C GLY A 99 15.13 1.95 -9.88
N ALA A 100 16.04 2.87 -10.20
CA ALA A 100 15.85 3.86 -11.28
C ALA A 100 15.63 3.24 -12.68
N GLU A 101 16.25 2.08 -12.96
CA GLU A 101 16.18 1.41 -14.26
C GLU A 101 14.91 0.55 -14.44
N ALA A 102 13.93 0.67 -13.55
CA ALA A 102 12.74 -0.17 -13.58
C ALA A 102 11.80 0.18 -14.74
N ASP A 103 11.18 -0.84 -15.34
CA ASP A 103 10.06 -0.63 -16.24
C ASP A 103 8.84 -0.14 -15.44
N ILE A 104 8.61 1.17 -15.51
CA ILE A 104 7.51 1.87 -14.86
C ILE A 104 6.16 1.26 -15.26
N GLY A 105 6.01 0.85 -16.51
CA GLY A 105 4.79 0.24 -17.02
C GLY A 105 4.52 -1.12 -16.37
N GLN A 106 5.56 -1.95 -16.25
CA GLN A 106 5.47 -3.24 -15.56
C GLN A 106 5.15 -3.06 -14.07
N ILE A 107 5.81 -2.13 -13.38
CA ILE A 107 5.53 -1.83 -11.96
C ILE A 107 4.07 -1.40 -11.80
N ALA A 108 3.60 -0.43 -12.60
CA ALA A 108 2.24 0.07 -12.50
C ALA A 108 1.18 -1.03 -12.77
N TYR A 109 1.47 -1.94 -13.71
CA TYR A 109 0.62 -3.11 -13.99
C TYR A 109 0.53 -4.04 -12.78
N GLU A 110 1.66 -4.47 -12.22
CA GLU A 110 1.70 -5.38 -11.07
C GLU A 110 1.12 -4.73 -9.81
N MET A 111 1.35 -3.43 -9.60
CA MET A 111 0.70 -2.65 -8.54
C MET A 111 -0.83 -2.65 -8.68
N THR A 112 -1.34 -2.53 -9.89
CA THR A 112 -2.80 -2.57 -10.15
C THR A 112 -3.37 -3.94 -9.78
N LEU A 113 -2.70 -5.03 -10.15
CA LEU A 113 -3.10 -6.38 -9.77
C LEU A 113 -3.03 -6.60 -8.26
N LEU A 114 -1.99 -6.08 -7.60
CA LEU A 114 -1.83 -6.18 -6.17
C LEU A 114 -2.92 -5.41 -5.41
N VAL A 115 -3.24 -4.18 -5.81
CA VAL A 115 -4.31 -3.38 -5.19
C VAL A 115 -5.65 -4.10 -5.24
N ASN A 116 -5.98 -4.76 -6.35
CA ASN A 116 -7.21 -5.55 -6.46
C ASN A 116 -7.23 -6.70 -5.44
N ARG A 117 -6.12 -7.44 -5.31
CA ARG A 117 -5.98 -8.54 -4.33
C ARG A 117 -6.03 -8.06 -2.88
N VAL A 118 -5.37 -6.94 -2.57
CA VAL A 118 -5.39 -6.32 -1.24
C VAL A 118 -6.81 -5.86 -0.88
N GLY A 119 -7.54 -5.28 -1.84
CA GLY A 119 -8.93 -4.86 -1.66
C GLY A 119 -9.84 -6.01 -1.26
N GLU A 120 -9.69 -7.18 -1.88
CA GLU A 120 -10.45 -8.39 -1.53
C GLU A 120 -10.16 -8.86 -0.10
N HIS A 121 -8.89 -8.82 0.34
CA HIS A 121 -8.51 -9.27 1.69
C HIS A 121 -8.98 -8.30 2.79
N LEU A 122 -8.83 -6.99 2.57
CA LEU A 122 -9.25 -5.97 3.53
C LEU A 122 -10.78 -5.91 3.70
N ASP A 123 -11.54 -6.13 2.62
CA ASP A 123 -13.00 -6.19 2.69
C ASP A 123 -13.49 -7.47 3.40
N VAL A 124 -12.75 -8.58 3.29
CA VAL A 124 -13.04 -9.81 4.05
C VAL A 124 -12.83 -9.62 5.55
N ASP A 125 -11.72 -8.98 5.97
CA ASP A 125 -11.44 -8.73 7.39
C ASP A 125 -12.50 -7.83 8.05
N ALA A 126 -13.00 -6.82 7.33
CA ALA A 126 -14.05 -5.93 7.81
C ALA A 126 -15.40 -6.63 8.05
N ARG A 127 -15.62 -7.82 7.47
CA ARG A 127 -16.90 -8.55 7.52
C ARG A 127 -17.01 -9.63 8.59
N GLN A 128 -15.99 -9.87 9.43
CA GLN A 128 -16.08 -10.80 10.55
C GLN A 128 -17.20 -10.34 11.53
N PRO A 129 -18.38 -10.99 11.57
CA PRO A 129 -19.49 -10.54 12.39
C PRO A 129 -19.21 -10.91 13.86
N GLU A 130 -19.42 -9.97 14.76
CA GLU A 130 -19.37 -10.18 16.20
C GLU A 130 -20.34 -11.32 16.59
N PRO A 131 -19.91 -12.36 17.35
CA PRO A 131 -20.80 -13.43 17.77
C PRO A 131 -21.92 -12.85 18.62
N LYS A 132 -23.16 -12.90 18.11
CA LYS A 132 -24.35 -12.45 18.82
C LYS A 132 -24.47 -13.29 20.11
N PRO A 133 -24.53 -12.68 21.31
CA PRO A 133 -24.66 -13.45 22.54
C PRO A 133 -25.93 -14.30 22.47
N ILE A 134 -25.77 -15.59 22.71
CA ILE A 134 -26.87 -16.55 22.83
C ILE A 134 -27.54 -16.21 24.16
N THR A 135 -28.67 -15.49 24.10
CA THR A 135 -29.53 -15.32 25.26
C THR A 135 -30.34 -16.59 25.43
N ASP A 136 -29.83 -17.53 26.22
CA ASP A 136 -30.63 -18.65 26.72
C ASP A 136 -31.66 -18.10 27.74
N LEU A 137 -32.94 -18.36 27.48
CA LEU A 137 -34.08 -18.22 28.40
C LEU A 137 -34.52 -19.61 28.87
#